data_AF-A0A2D6XLX5-F1
#
_entry.id   AF-A0A2D6XLX5-F1
#
_cell.length_a   1.000
_cell.length_b   1.000
_cell.length_c   1.000
_cell.angle_alpha   90.00
_cell.angle_beta   90.00
_cell.angle_gamma   90.00
#
_symmetry.space_group_name_H-M   'P 1'
#
loop_
_entity.id
_entity.type
_entity.pdbx_description
1 polymer ?
#
loop_
_entity_poly.entity_id
_entity_poly.type
_entity_poly.pdbx_seq_one_letter_code
_entity_poly.pdbx_strand_id
1 'polypeptide(L)'
;MAGAAGSVPSKCDKLSLDKCSFVGYIVSMKLILQQLGTVWLIGIESKDPKEMERQYYSFWNHGATNGGLHEMCDTFSYIVSDEERVKKYFLNSSLHLILNKWPDAYKGFEGGAMPHAKILAKRRLEELMENTEVFMSTNPVVYDYSLGRTEARENPSKSKAFDEEEWK
;
A
#
# COMPACT_ATOMS: atom_id res chain seq x y z
N MET A 1 -24.83 -63.99 -8.58
CA MET A 1 -23.73 -63.07 -8.93
C MET A 1 -24.29 -61.67 -8.93
N ALA A 2 -24.16 -60.95 -7.82
CA ALA A 2 -24.66 -59.59 -7.66
C ALA A 2 -23.53 -58.60 -7.99
N GLY A 3 -23.74 -57.78 -9.01
CA GLY A 3 -22.81 -56.72 -9.41
C GLY A 3 -22.92 -55.53 -8.46
N ALA A 4 -21.85 -55.27 -7.71
CA ALA A 4 -21.73 -54.11 -6.85
C ALA A 4 -21.42 -52.85 -7.66
N ALA A 5 -22.29 -51.85 -7.53
CA ALA A 5 -22.04 -50.49 -7.97
C ALA A 5 -20.87 -49.89 -7.16
N GLY A 6 -19.90 -49.30 -7.86
CA GLY A 6 -18.71 -48.68 -7.28
C GLY A 6 -18.53 -47.24 -7.77
N SER A 7 -19.15 -46.31 -7.05
CA SER A 7 -18.77 -44.91 -6.76
C SER A 7 -17.82 -44.15 -7.72
N VAL A 8 -18.33 -43.04 -8.26
CA VAL A 8 -17.56 -41.89 -8.80
C VAL A 8 -16.58 -41.36 -7.73
N PRO A 9 -15.27 -41.20 -8.02
CA PRO A 9 -14.37 -40.54 -7.08
C PRO A 9 -14.54 -39.02 -7.15
N SER A 10 -15.33 -38.49 -6.22
CA SER A 10 -15.28 -37.09 -5.80
C SER A 10 -13.93 -36.83 -5.10
N LYS A 11 -12.97 -36.27 -5.83
CA LYS A 11 -11.78 -35.64 -5.23
C LYS A 11 -11.88 -34.13 -5.37
N CYS A 12 -12.65 -33.53 -4.47
CA CYS A 12 -12.31 -32.21 -3.94
C CYS A 12 -11.02 -32.40 -3.13
N ASP A 13 -9.90 -32.48 -3.81
CA ASP A 13 -8.60 -32.42 -3.18
C ASP A 13 -8.47 -31.01 -2.61
N LYS A 14 -8.65 -30.94 -1.29
CA LYS A 14 -8.27 -29.80 -0.46
C LYS A 14 -6.76 -29.64 -0.63
N LEU A 15 -6.34 -28.95 -1.69
CA LEU A 15 -5.00 -28.39 -1.76
C LEU A 15 -4.94 -27.36 -0.64
N SER A 16 -4.41 -27.78 0.51
CA SER A 16 -3.73 -26.89 1.42
C SER A 16 -2.72 -26.13 0.59
N LEU A 17 -3.11 -24.92 0.16
CA LEU A 17 -2.19 -23.93 -0.37
C LEU A 17 -1.40 -23.44 0.83
N ASP A 18 -0.48 -24.30 1.26
CA ASP A 18 0.55 -24.03 2.25
C ASP A 18 1.18 -22.68 1.96
N LYS A 19 1.49 -21.98 3.04
CA LYS A 19 1.94 -20.58 3.10
C LYS A 19 3.28 -20.30 2.38
N CYS A 20 3.72 -21.16 1.46
CA CYS A 20 5.11 -21.27 1.02
C CYS A 20 5.39 -21.00 -0.47
N SER A 21 4.38 -20.76 -1.34
CA SER A 21 4.65 -20.58 -2.79
C SER A 21 4.19 -19.26 -3.40
N PHE A 22 3.63 -18.33 -2.62
CA PHE A 22 3.32 -16.97 -3.08
C PHE A 22 4.43 -15.95 -2.75
N VAL A 23 5.65 -16.43 -2.53
CA VAL A 23 6.87 -15.60 -2.62
C VAL A 23 7.30 -15.46 -4.10
N GLY A 24 6.70 -16.23 -5.01
CA GLY A 24 7.01 -16.23 -6.44
C GLY A 24 6.43 -15.05 -7.20
N TYR A 25 6.88 -13.84 -6.86
CA TYR A 25 7.17 -12.65 -7.70
C TYR A 25 7.71 -11.47 -6.84
N ILE A 26 8.36 -11.75 -5.71
CA ILE A 26 9.07 -10.72 -4.93
C ILE A 26 10.56 -10.83 -5.26
N VAL A 27 11.00 -10.02 -6.22
CA VAL A 27 12.36 -9.48 -6.15
C VAL A 27 12.19 -7.95 -6.22
N SER A 28 12.19 -7.35 -5.03
CA SER A 28 12.31 -5.91 -4.75
C SER A 28 11.13 -4.98 -5.07
N MET A 29 9.88 -5.37 -4.83
CA MET A 29 8.76 -4.40 -4.78
C MET A 29 7.86 -4.61 -3.56
N LYS A 30 7.57 -3.53 -2.86
CA LYS A 30 6.71 -3.49 -1.68
C LYS A 30 5.50 -2.60 -1.99
N LEU A 31 4.32 -3.07 -1.62
CA LEU A 31 3.07 -2.33 -1.77
C LEU A 31 2.54 -1.95 -0.39
N ILE A 32 2.18 -0.68 -0.23
CA ILE A 32 1.66 -0.12 1.02
C ILE A 32 0.26 0.40 0.74
N LEU A 33 -0.72 0.04 1.58
CA LEU A 33 -2.08 0.56 1.47
C LEU A 33 -2.36 1.48 2.65
N GLN A 34 -2.72 2.72 2.37
CA GLN A 34 -3.16 3.66 3.39
C GLN A 34 -4.59 4.10 3.09
N GLN A 35 -5.49 3.89 4.04
CA GLN A 35 -6.89 4.33 3.94
C GLN A 35 -7.03 5.75 4.50
N LEU A 36 -7.54 6.67 3.69
CA LEU A 36 -7.85 8.06 4.05
C LEU A 36 -9.36 8.31 3.88
N GLY A 37 -10.16 7.72 4.76
CA GLY A 37 -11.61 7.81 4.70
C GLY A 37 -12.17 7.13 3.45
N THR A 38 -12.73 7.91 2.52
CA THR A 38 -13.30 7.41 1.25
C THR A 38 -12.24 7.13 0.18
N VAL A 39 -11.03 7.66 0.35
CA VAL A 39 -9.93 7.55 -0.61
C VAL A 39 -8.91 6.54 -0.12
N TRP A 40 -8.46 5.66 -0.99
CA TRP A 40 -7.41 4.69 -0.71
C TRP A 40 -6.14 5.10 -1.46
N LEU A 41 -5.04 5.20 -0.74
CA LEU A 41 -3.73 5.44 -1.33
C LEU A 41 -2.95 4.13 -1.40
N ILE A 42 -2.43 3.83 -2.58
CA ILE A 42 -1.55 2.67 -2.81
C ILE A 42 -0.15 3.20 -3.08
N GLY A 43 0.75 2.99 -2.13
CA GLY A 43 2.19 3.22 -2.29
C GLY A 43 2.87 2.04 -2.98
N ILE A 44 3.77 2.34 -3.91
CA ILE A 44 4.63 1.40 -4.62
C ILE A 44 6.06 1.80 -4.29
N GLU A 45 6.75 0.92 -3.59
CA GLU A 45 8.16 1.07 -3.26
C GLU A 45 8.98 0.05 -4.06
N SER A 46 9.94 0.52 -4.85
CA SER A 46 10.90 -0.35 -5.53
C SER A 46 12.25 0.35 -5.69
N LYS A 47 13.30 -0.43 -5.91
CA LYS A 47 14.63 0.08 -6.25
C LYS A 47 14.76 0.37 -7.75
N ASP A 48 13.94 -0.28 -8.56
CA ASP A 48 13.99 -0.19 -10.02
C ASP A 48 12.80 0.62 -10.56
N PRO A 49 13.03 1.80 -11.17
CA PRO A 49 11.95 2.66 -11.64
C PRO A 49 11.09 1.98 -12.72
N LYS A 50 11.71 1.12 -13.55
CA LYS A 50 11.01 0.34 -14.59
C LYS A 50 9.99 -0.66 -14.01
N GLU A 51 10.24 -1.20 -12.83
CA GLU A 51 9.28 -2.11 -12.18
C GLU A 51 8.11 -1.33 -11.58
N MET A 52 8.37 -0.13 -11.05
CA MET A 52 7.31 0.78 -10.60
C MET A 52 6.38 1.19 -11.74
N GLU A 53 6.93 1.56 -12.90
CA GLU A 53 6.15 1.89 -14.09
C GLU A 53 5.30 0.70 -14.55
N ARG A 54 5.88 -0.51 -14.63
CA ARG A 54 5.13 -1.72 -14.99
C ARG A 54 3.99 -2.00 -14.02
N GLN A 55 4.24 -1.80 -12.73
CA GLN A 55 3.21 -1.97 -11.72
C GLN A 55 2.11 -0.90 -11.84
N TYR A 56 2.47 0.35 -12.10
CA TYR A 56 1.52 1.42 -12.38
C TYR A 56 0.65 1.09 -13.60
N TYR A 57 1.25 0.64 -14.71
CA TYR A 57 0.50 0.25 -15.90
C TYR A 57 -0.41 -0.97 -15.66
N SER A 58 -0.01 -1.90 -14.78
CA SER A 58 -0.90 -2.99 -14.34
C SER A 58 -2.13 -2.44 -13.60
N PHE A 59 -1.93 -1.48 -12.69
CA PHE A 59 -3.03 -0.80 -12.00
C PHE A 59 -3.94 -0.04 -12.97
N TRP A 60 -3.36 0.66 -13.95
CA TRP A 60 -4.09 1.38 -14.99
C TRP A 60 -4.93 0.43 -15.86
N ASN A 61 -4.33 -0.63 -16.41
CA ASN A 61 -4.99 -1.57 -17.32
C ASN A 61 -6.16 -2.31 -16.67
N HIS A 62 -6.06 -2.58 -15.37
CA HIS A 62 -7.12 -3.24 -14.62
C HIS A 62 -8.14 -2.27 -13.98
N GLY A 63 -8.03 -0.96 -14.27
CA GLY A 63 -8.98 0.07 -13.86
C GLY A 63 -8.91 0.43 -12.39
N ALA A 64 -7.75 0.27 -11.76
CA ALA A 64 -7.53 0.63 -10.36
C ALA A 64 -7.44 2.15 -10.17
N THR A 65 -7.02 2.91 -11.19
CA THR A 65 -6.90 4.37 -11.09
C THR A 65 -7.30 5.05 -12.39
N ASN A 66 -7.83 6.26 -12.27
CA ASN A 66 -8.05 7.19 -13.38
C ASN A 66 -7.07 8.38 -13.31
N GLY A 67 -6.20 8.42 -12.29
CA GLY A 67 -5.29 9.52 -12.01
C GLY A 67 -3.85 9.23 -12.46
N GLY A 68 -3.04 10.28 -12.46
CA GLY A 68 -1.60 10.18 -12.67
C GLY A 68 -0.91 9.46 -11.51
N LEU A 69 0.28 8.91 -11.79
CA LEU A 69 1.21 8.47 -10.77
C LEU A 69 1.73 9.69 -10.00
N HIS A 70 1.64 9.68 -8.67
CA HIS A 70 2.22 10.73 -7.84
C HIS A 70 3.56 10.25 -7.30
N GLU A 71 4.63 10.80 -7.84
CA GLU A 71 5.99 10.54 -7.39
C GLU A 71 6.27 11.34 -6.10
N MET A 72 6.76 10.66 -5.05
CA MET A 72 7.28 11.34 -3.86
C MET A 72 8.81 11.36 -3.88
N CYS A 73 9.41 10.20 -4.18
CA CYS A 73 10.85 9.99 -4.26
C CYS A 73 11.18 9.05 -5.42
N ASP A 74 12.44 8.99 -5.84
CA ASP A 74 12.90 8.11 -6.93
C ASP A 74 12.58 6.62 -6.71
N THR A 75 12.40 6.21 -5.45
CA THR A 75 12.10 4.82 -5.05
C THR A 75 10.66 4.62 -4.57
N PHE A 76 9.86 5.68 -4.49
CA PHE A 76 8.51 5.63 -3.93
C PHE A 76 7.53 6.53 -4.68
N SER A 77 6.47 5.91 -5.17
CA SER A 77 5.35 6.61 -5.80
C SER A 77 4.04 6.07 -5.28
N TYR A 78 3.00 6.89 -5.28
CA TYR A 78 1.68 6.47 -4.84
C TYR A 78 0.61 6.78 -5.89
N ILE A 79 -0.47 6.03 -5.80
CA ILE A 79 -1.65 6.15 -6.64
C ILE A 79 -2.85 6.41 -5.76
N VAL A 80 -3.72 7.30 -6.20
CA VAL A 80 -5.02 7.54 -5.58
C VAL A 80 -6.05 6.62 -6.22
N SER A 81 -6.82 5.91 -5.38
CA SER A 81 -7.82 4.94 -5.80
C SER A 81 -9.03 4.92 -4.85
N ASP A 82 -10.07 4.19 -5.25
CA ASP A 82 -11.30 3.96 -4.51
C ASP A 82 -11.39 2.47 -4.14
N GLU A 83 -12.00 2.14 -2.99
CA GLU A 83 -12.13 0.76 -2.51
C GLU A 83 -12.67 -0.21 -3.58
N GLU A 84 -13.72 0.20 -4.31
CA GLU A 84 -14.33 -0.62 -5.36
C GLU A 84 -13.36 -0.92 -6.52
N ARG A 85 -12.54 0.08 -6.89
CA ARG A 85 -11.55 -0.05 -7.97
C ARG A 85 -10.40 -0.95 -7.54
N VAL A 86 -9.95 -0.83 -6.30
CA VAL A 86 -8.92 -1.72 -5.74
C VAL A 86 -9.41 -3.16 -5.69
N LYS A 87 -10.64 -3.40 -5.22
CA LYS A 87 -11.26 -4.75 -5.23
C LYS A 87 -11.37 -5.32 -6.65
N LYS A 88 -11.79 -4.49 -7.62
CA LYS A 88 -11.87 -4.87 -9.04
C LYS A 88 -10.49 -5.21 -9.62
N TYR A 89 -9.47 -4.44 -9.29
CA TYR A 89 -8.08 -4.69 -9.68
C TYR A 89 -7.61 -6.06 -9.18
N PHE A 90 -7.79 -6.37 -7.90
CA PHE A 90 -7.36 -7.65 -7.34
C PHE A 90 -8.10 -8.83 -7.96
N LEU A 91 -9.38 -8.68 -8.29
CA LEU A 91 -10.16 -9.71 -8.97
C LEU A 91 -9.65 -9.94 -10.40
N ASN A 92 -9.50 -8.87 -11.19
CA ASN A 92 -9.09 -8.96 -12.58
C ASN A 92 -7.64 -9.46 -12.74
N SER A 93 -6.73 -8.94 -11.94
CA SER A 93 -5.33 -9.37 -11.94
C SER A 93 -5.18 -10.83 -11.52
N SER A 94 -5.93 -11.27 -10.51
CA SER A 94 -5.93 -12.66 -10.06
C SER A 94 -6.54 -13.60 -11.10
N LEU A 95 -7.59 -13.16 -11.79
CA LEU A 95 -8.18 -13.91 -12.91
C LEU A 95 -7.19 -14.08 -14.05
N HIS A 96 -6.51 -13.01 -14.47
CA HIS A 96 -5.48 -13.08 -15.52
C HIS A 96 -4.32 -13.99 -15.11
N LEU A 97 -3.90 -13.95 -13.85
CA LEU A 97 -2.84 -14.81 -13.34
C LEU A 97 -3.24 -16.30 -13.40
N ILE A 98 -4.47 -16.63 -13.01
CA ILE A 98 -4.98 -18.02 -13.05
C ILE A 98 -5.10 -18.51 -14.49
N LEU A 99 -5.65 -17.70 -15.39
CA LEU A 99 -5.82 -18.05 -16.80
C LEU A 99 -4.48 -18.26 -17.51
N ASN A 100 -3.47 -17.46 -17.20
CA ASN A 100 -2.13 -17.62 -17.76
C ASN A 100 -1.42 -18.89 -17.25
N LYS A 101 -1.66 -19.30 -16.01
CA LYS A 101 -1.05 -20.52 -15.44
C LYS A 101 -1.73 -21.80 -15.91
N TRP A 102 -3.06 -21.76 -16.09
CA TRP A 102 -3.86 -22.94 -16.39
C TRP A 102 -4.86 -22.65 -17.53
N PRO A 103 -4.38 -22.55 -18.79
CA PRO A 103 -5.22 -22.15 -19.92
C PRO A 103 -6.35 -23.14 -20.22
N ASP A 104 -6.11 -24.44 -20.01
CA ASP A 104 -7.07 -25.50 -20.38
C ASP A 104 -7.95 -25.99 -19.21
N ALA A 105 -7.54 -25.72 -17.97
CA ALA A 105 -8.18 -26.31 -16.78
C ALA A 105 -9.61 -25.82 -16.52
N TYR A 106 -9.97 -24.64 -17.04
CA TYR A 106 -11.26 -24.00 -16.80
C TYR A 106 -12.18 -23.97 -18.02
N LYS A 107 -11.78 -24.62 -19.12
CA LYS A 107 -12.57 -24.70 -20.34
C LYS A 107 -13.69 -25.73 -20.17
N GLY A 108 -14.93 -25.26 -19.99
CA GLY A 108 -16.13 -26.10 -19.88
C GLY A 108 -16.70 -26.27 -18.46
N PHE A 109 -16.12 -25.61 -17.45
CA PHE A 109 -16.68 -25.59 -16.10
C PHE A 109 -17.68 -24.45 -15.94
N GLU A 110 -18.87 -24.71 -15.38
CA GLU A 110 -19.86 -23.67 -15.10
C GLU A 110 -19.29 -22.64 -14.11
N GLY A 111 -19.20 -21.37 -14.54
CA GLY A 111 -18.58 -20.29 -13.76
C GLY A 111 -17.07 -20.12 -13.93
N GLY A 112 -16.40 -21.01 -14.67
CA GLY A 112 -14.98 -20.88 -15.07
C GLY A 112 -14.01 -20.65 -13.90
N ALA A 113 -12.99 -19.81 -14.12
CA ALA A 113 -11.95 -19.49 -13.14
C ALA A 113 -12.37 -18.45 -12.08
N MET A 114 -13.59 -17.87 -12.18
CA MET A 114 -14.06 -16.79 -11.33
C MET A 114 -14.11 -17.09 -9.81
N PRO A 115 -14.58 -18.26 -9.33
CA PRO A 115 -14.63 -18.53 -7.90
C PRO A 115 -13.23 -18.60 -7.28
N HIS A 116 -12.27 -19.23 -7.97
CA HIS A 116 -10.87 -19.28 -7.52
C HIS A 116 -10.21 -17.90 -7.56
N ALA A 117 -10.50 -17.10 -8.59
CA ALA A 117 -10.00 -15.73 -8.68
C ALA A 117 -10.50 -14.86 -7.52
N LYS A 118 -11.76 -15.00 -7.10
CA LYS A 118 -12.31 -14.27 -5.94
C LYS A 118 -11.61 -14.65 -4.64
N ILE A 119 -11.34 -15.93 -4.41
CA ILE A 119 -10.62 -16.39 -3.20
C ILE A 119 -9.19 -15.84 -3.19
N LEU A 120 -8.49 -15.91 -4.32
CA LEU A 120 -7.13 -15.38 -4.45
C LEU A 120 -7.09 -13.85 -4.26
N ALA A 121 -8.04 -13.14 -4.84
CA ALA A 121 -8.15 -11.69 -4.73
C ALA A 121 -8.37 -11.24 -3.28
N LYS A 122 -9.26 -11.92 -2.54
CA LYS A 122 -9.50 -11.64 -1.11
C LYS A 122 -8.23 -11.82 -0.29
N ARG A 123 -7.54 -12.95 -0.47
CA ARG A 123 -6.28 -13.22 0.23
C ARG A 123 -5.22 -12.14 -0.03
N ARG A 124 -5.02 -11.75 -1.29
CA ARG A 124 -4.05 -10.70 -1.64
C ARG A 124 -4.40 -9.34 -1.06
N LEU A 125 -5.69 -9.03 -0.97
CA LEU A 125 -6.18 -7.79 -0.37
C LEU A 125 -5.96 -7.82 1.15
N GLU A 126 -6.26 -8.94 1.81
CA GLU A 126 -6.00 -9.15 3.24
C GLU A 126 -4.50 -9.00 3.57
N GLU A 127 -3.63 -9.65 2.80
CA GLU A 127 -2.16 -9.51 2.92
C GLU A 127 -1.69 -8.05 2.76
N LEU A 128 -2.35 -7.26 1.90
CA LEU A 128 -2.03 -5.84 1.73
C LEU A 128 -2.56 -4.98 2.90
N MET A 129 -3.72 -5.30 3.44
CA MET A 129 -4.32 -4.58 4.57
C MET A 129 -3.59 -4.83 5.90
N GLU A 130 -2.90 -5.96 6.03
CA GLU A 130 -2.04 -6.24 7.20
C GLU A 130 -0.86 -5.27 7.28
N ASN A 131 -0.41 -4.71 6.15
CA ASN A 131 0.66 -3.70 6.14
C ASN A 131 0.14 -2.38 6.73
N THR A 132 0.49 -2.12 8.00
CA THR A 132 0.04 -0.94 8.75
C THR A 132 0.93 0.29 8.53
N GLU A 133 1.75 0.31 7.49
CA GLU A 133 2.67 1.40 7.23
C GLU A 133 1.92 2.64 6.73
N VAL A 134 2.14 3.76 7.41
CA VAL A 134 1.54 5.06 7.09
C VAL A 134 2.62 5.95 6.49
N PHE A 135 2.40 6.45 5.27
CA PHE A 135 3.37 7.32 4.58
C PHE A 135 2.88 8.77 4.46
N MET A 136 1.57 9.01 4.47
CA MET A 136 1.02 10.37 4.59
C MET A 136 0.54 10.63 6.02
N SER A 137 1.18 11.58 6.70
CA SER A 137 0.67 12.10 7.97
C SER A 137 -0.35 13.20 7.69
N THR A 138 -1.60 13.00 8.10
CA THR A 138 -2.67 14.02 8.05
C THR A 138 -2.69 14.91 9.29
N ASN A 139 -1.75 14.72 10.23
CA ASN A 139 -1.76 15.47 11.48
C ASN A 139 -1.42 16.94 11.17
N PRO A 140 -2.24 17.93 11.59
CA PRO A 140 -1.90 19.32 11.36
C PRO A 140 -0.57 19.64 12.02
N VAL A 141 0.31 20.37 11.32
CA VAL A 141 1.57 20.84 11.88
C VAL A 141 1.24 21.75 13.05
N VAL A 142 1.47 21.27 14.28
CA VAL A 142 1.28 22.06 15.50
C VAL A 142 2.52 22.92 15.68
N TYR A 143 2.36 24.23 15.50
CA TYR A 143 3.41 25.19 15.79
C TYR A 143 3.29 25.63 17.25
N ASP A 144 4.18 25.11 18.10
CA ASP A 144 4.32 25.62 19.47
C ASP A 144 5.21 26.87 19.46
N TYR A 145 4.58 28.04 19.61
CA TYR A 145 5.30 29.30 19.79
C TYR A 145 5.60 29.51 21.28
N SER A 146 6.83 29.23 21.70
CA SER A 146 7.31 29.66 23.01
C SER A 146 7.57 31.17 22.97
N LEU A 147 6.67 31.96 23.55
CA LEU A 147 6.94 33.37 23.82
C LEU A 147 8.12 33.44 24.79
N GLY A 148 9.29 33.89 24.32
CA GLY A 148 10.48 34.05 25.14
C GLY A 148 10.17 34.88 26.39
N ARG A 149 10.69 34.48 27.54
CA ARG A 149 10.56 35.24 28.79
C ARG A 149 11.17 36.62 28.60
N THR A 150 10.34 37.66 28.61
CA THR A 150 10.81 39.04 28.70
C THR A 150 11.09 39.35 30.17
N GLU A 151 12.36 39.41 30.53
CA GLU A 151 12.79 39.88 31.84
C GLU A 151 12.93 41.39 31.79
N ALA A 152 12.44 42.10 32.82
CA ALA A 152 12.66 43.52 32.93
C ALA A 152 14.15 43.78 33.13
N ARG A 153 14.82 44.35 32.13
CA ARG A 153 16.17 44.88 32.33
C ARG A 153 16.03 46.16 33.14
N GLU A 154 16.51 46.14 34.38
CA GLU A 154 16.70 47.38 35.14
C GLU A 154 17.62 48.28 34.33
N ASN A 155 17.08 49.40 33.88
CA ASN A 155 17.85 50.47 33.27
C ASN A 155 18.40 51.27 34.46
N PRO A 156 19.70 51.20 34.80
CA PRO A 156 20.22 51.99 35.91
C PRO A 156 20.07 53.47 35.54
N SER A 157 19.10 54.14 36.18
CA SER A 157 18.81 55.56 35.99
C SER A 157 19.91 56.49 36.51
N LYS A 158 20.95 55.92 37.11
CA LYS A 158 22.13 56.62 37.57
C LYS A 158 23.30 56.22 36.68
N SER A 159 23.63 57.06 35.72
CA SER A 159 25.02 57.14 35.27
C SER A 159 25.87 57.46 36.50
N LYS A 160 27.02 56.79 36.67
CA LYS A 160 28.06 57.34 37.55
C LYS A 160 28.40 58.72 36.98
N ALA A 161 28.36 59.75 37.81
CA ALA A 161 28.96 61.02 37.44
C ALA A 161 30.44 60.76 37.12
N PHE A 162 30.96 61.38 36.08
CA PHE A 162 32.37 61.25 35.71
C PHE A 162 33.19 61.98 36.76
N ASP A 163 33.79 61.21 37.69
CA ASP A 163 34.73 61.74 38.68
C ASP A 163 36.08 61.99 38.01
N GLU A 164 36.43 63.26 37.80
CA GLU A 164 37.67 63.70 37.13
C GLU A 164 38.96 63.35 37.93
N GLU A 165 38.84 62.98 39.21
CA GLU A 165 39.99 62.67 40.09
C GLU A 165 40.56 61.25 39.92
N GLU A 166 39.82 60.30 39.32
CA GLU A 166 40.31 58.94 39.03
C GLU A 166 41.16 58.88 37.73
N TRP A 167 41.29 59.98 37.00
CA TRP A 167 41.96 60.04 35.69
C TRP A 167 43.32 60.78 35.70
N LYS A 168 43.97 60.87 36.87
CA LYS A 168 45.30 61.46 37.05
C LYS A 168 46.37 60.45 37.40
#